data_AF-A0AA44ER21-F1
#
_entry.id   AF-A0AA44ER21-F1
#
_cell.length_a   1.000
_cell.length_b   1.000
_cell.length_c   1.000
_cell.angle_alpha   90.00
_cell.angle_beta   90.00
_cell.angle_gamma   90.00
#
_symmetry.space_group_name_H-M   'P 1'
#
loop_
_entity.id
_entity.type
_entity.pdbx_description
1 polymer ?
#
loop_
_entity_poly.entity_id
_entity_poly.type
_entity_poly.pdbx_seq_one_letter_code
_entity_poly.pdbx_strand_id
1 'polypeptide(L)'
;MSKSYPPELLTPFAPMRRPSLAVDAKEFIKAELEKREHERSSKLELLLEHYGILKNDPQLQGKLLWALINDHVPGFSVRDAKKRKRGKPKDTLSDKLRLMSDVARLRLDAGRSVIGACRALCKAEPYLNENPASLQNRYNEARKMPFAQMLIALGLDESRPDLWAEFADSYEGNPEIEEFDQIKIGLPNETK
;
A
#
# COMPACT_ATOMS: atom_id res chain seq x y z
N MET A 1 29.16 18.30 6.71
CA MET A 1 28.97 19.38 5.72
C MET A 1 27.91 18.88 4.75
N SER A 2 26.65 19.33 4.84
CA SER A 2 25.63 18.94 3.86
C SER A 2 25.97 19.61 2.54
N LYS A 3 26.50 18.86 1.57
CA LYS A 3 26.66 19.35 0.21
C LYS A 3 25.25 19.56 -0.34
N SER A 4 24.88 20.81 -0.54
CA SER A 4 23.57 21.14 -1.12
C SER A 4 23.62 20.79 -2.61
N TYR A 5 22.61 20.05 -3.09
CA TYR A 5 22.51 19.71 -4.51
C TYR A 5 22.18 20.95 -5.34
N PRO A 6 22.68 21.04 -6.58
CA PRO A 6 22.17 21.98 -7.58
C PRO A 6 20.64 21.98 -7.63
N PRO A 7 19.98 23.15 -7.73
CA PRO A 7 18.52 23.24 -7.73
C PRO A 7 17.89 22.42 -8.86
N GLU A 8 18.57 22.27 -9.99
CA GLU A 8 18.15 21.47 -11.14
C GLU A 8 18.01 19.98 -10.79
N LEU A 9 18.85 19.46 -9.89
CA LEU A 9 18.77 18.07 -9.41
C LEU A 9 17.62 17.86 -8.42
N LEU A 10 17.22 18.92 -7.70
CA LEU A 10 16.12 18.87 -6.74
C LEU A 10 14.75 18.89 -7.43
N THR A 11 14.68 19.39 -8.66
CA THR A 11 13.42 19.38 -9.43
C THR A 11 13.03 17.94 -9.80
N PRO A 12 11.81 17.48 -9.47
CA PRO A 12 11.35 16.17 -9.90
C PRO A 12 11.15 16.13 -11.42
N PHE A 13 11.22 14.95 -12.02
CA PHE A 13 10.84 14.78 -13.42
C PHE A 13 9.38 15.13 -13.61
N ALA A 14 9.05 15.83 -14.71
CA ALA A 14 7.67 16.12 -15.03
C ALA A 14 6.89 14.80 -15.26
N PRO A 15 5.69 14.64 -14.67
CA PRO A 15 4.85 13.48 -14.94
C PRO A 15 4.46 13.48 -16.42
N MET A 16 4.44 12.29 -17.02
CA MET A 16 4.05 12.11 -18.42
C MET A 16 2.59 12.54 -18.57
N ARG A 17 2.34 13.52 -19.44
CA ARG A 17 0.97 13.98 -19.72
C ARG A 17 0.31 13.02 -20.71
N ARG A 18 -1.02 12.87 -20.60
CA ARG A 18 -1.77 12.14 -21.63
C ARG A 18 -1.74 12.96 -22.94
N PRO A 19 -1.55 12.31 -24.11
CA PRO A 19 -1.69 12.99 -25.38
C PRO A 19 -3.10 13.58 -25.50
N SER A 20 -3.21 14.78 -26.07
CA SER A 20 -4.49 15.34 -26.47
C SER A 20 -5.08 14.52 -27.63
N LEU A 21 -6.40 14.45 -27.74
CA LEU A 21 -7.11 13.70 -28.79
C LEU A 21 -6.74 14.10 -30.23
N ALA A 22 -6.12 15.27 -30.42
CA ALA A 22 -5.73 15.82 -31.73
C ALA A 22 -4.30 15.44 -32.18
N VAL A 23 -3.55 14.65 -31.40
CA VAL A 23 -2.15 14.30 -31.70
C VAL A 23 -2.03 12.79 -31.86
N ASP A 24 -1.26 12.33 -32.84
CA ASP A 24 -0.93 10.90 -32.98
C ASP A 24 -0.23 10.41 -31.71
N ALA A 25 -0.87 9.45 -31.03
CA ALA A 25 -0.37 8.90 -29.78
C ALA A 25 1.04 8.32 -29.91
N LYS A 26 1.40 7.75 -31.07
CA LYS A 26 2.73 7.15 -31.27
C LYS A 26 3.83 8.20 -31.34
N GLU A 27 3.61 9.26 -32.10
CA GLU A 27 4.58 10.36 -32.23
C GLU A 27 4.74 11.12 -30.91
N PHE A 28 3.64 11.34 -30.19
CA PHE A 28 3.67 11.94 -28.86
C PHE A 28 4.49 11.11 -27.86
N ILE A 29 4.24 9.79 -27.80
CA ILE A 29 4.99 8.90 -26.89
C ILE A 29 6.48 8.93 -27.23
N LYS A 30 6.84 8.90 -28.52
CA LYS A 30 8.25 8.94 -28.95
C LYS A 30 8.93 10.24 -28.52
N ALA A 31 8.33 11.39 -28.80
CA ALA A 31 8.88 12.70 -28.43
C ALA A 31 9.03 12.85 -26.91
N GLU A 32 8.08 12.33 -26.14
CA GLU A 32 8.12 12.39 -24.67
C GLU A 32 9.18 11.44 -24.09
N LEU A 33 9.43 10.29 -24.72
CA LEU A 33 10.54 9.40 -24.36
C LEU A 33 11.91 10.04 -24.66
N GLU A 34 12.08 10.65 -25.85
CA GLU A 34 13.30 11.36 -26.22
C GLU A 34 13.60 12.51 -25.26
N LYS A 35 12.57 13.30 -24.90
CA LYS A 35 12.68 14.36 -23.90
C LYS A 35 13.13 13.82 -22.55
N ARG A 36 12.57 12.70 -22.09
CA ARG A 36 12.95 12.06 -20.82
C ARG A 36 14.37 11.52 -20.82
N GLU A 37 14.80 10.94 -21.93
CA GLU A 37 16.17 10.47 -22.09
C GLU A 37 17.16 11.64 -22.02
N HIS A 38 16.82 12.76 -22.66
CA HIS A 38 17.60 13.99 -22.57
C HIS A 38 17.64 14.53 -21.13
N GLU A 39 16.49 14.69 -20.47
CA GLU A 39 16.42 15.15 -19.07
C GLU A 39 17.20 14.24 -18.11
N ARG A 40 17.12 12.91 -18.29
CA ARG A 40 17.91 11.94 -17.51
C ARG A 40 19.40 12.12 -17.72
N SER A 41 19.82 12.27 -18.98
CA SER A 41 21.22 12.45 -19.34
C SER A 41 21.76 13.73 -18.70
N SER A 42 21.08 14.87 -18.89
CA SER A 42 21.49 16.15 -18.28
C SER A 42 21.58 16.09 -16.77
N LYS A 43 20.62 15.45 -16.08
CA LYS A 43 20.68 15.28 -14.62
C LYS A 43 21.82 14.36 -14.19
N LEU A 44 22.11 13.29 -14.94
CA LEU A 44 23.26 12.44 -14.66
C LEU A 44 24.57 13.22 -14.76
N GLU A 45 24.70 14.09 -15.76
CA GLU A 45 25.89 14.94 -15.92
C GLU A 45 26.10 15.90 -14.75
N LEU A 46 25.03 16.58 -14.33
CA LEU A 46 25.06 17.46 -13.16
C LEU A 46 25.40 16.69 -11.87
N LEU A 47 24.91 15.46 -11.75
CA LEU A 47 25.20 14.59 -10.60
C LEU A 47 26.68 14.17 -10.59
N LEU A 48 27.24 13.81 -11.75
CA LEU A 48 28.65 13.47 -11.89
C LEU A 48 29.55 14.68 -11.57
N GLU A 49 29.18 15.86 -12.05
CA GLU A 49 29.89 17.11 -11.75
C GLU A 49 29.85 17.44 -10.25
N HIS A 50 28.67 17.32 -9.62
CA HIS A 50 28.50 17.51 -8.17
C HIS A 50 29.44 16.62 -7.34
N TYR A 51 29.67 15.39 -7.81
CA TYR A 51 30.56 14.42 -7.17
C TYR A 51 32.01 14.44 -7.68
N GLY A 52 32.33 15.29 -8.66
CA GLY A 52 33.67 15.36 -9.27
C GLY A 52 34.08 14.10 -10.02
N ILE A 53 33.12 13.36 -10.59
CA ILE A 53 33.35 12.10 -11.32
C ILE A 53 33.43 12.41 -12.83
N LEU A 54 34.50 11.94 -13.49
CA LEU A 54 34.67 12.10 -14.93
C LEU A 54 33.78 11.12 -15.70
N LYS A 55 33.16 11.57 -16.80
CA LYS A 55 32.29 10.73 -17.65
C LYS A 55 33.00 9.49 -18.23
N ASN A 56 34.30 9.59 -18.45
CA ASN A 56 35.13 8.52 -19.03
C ASN A 56 35.80 7.64 -17.95
N ASP A 57 35.42 7.78 -16.68
CA ASP A 57 35.99 6.97 -15.61
C ASP A 57 35.50 5.51 -15.72
N PRO A 58 36.40 4.51 -15.81
CA PRO A 58 36.00 3.10 -15.89
C PRO A 58 35.25 2.61 -14.64
N GLN A 59 35.39 3.31 -13.51
CA GLN A 59 34.71 3.03 -12.25
C GLN A 59 33.58 4.02 -11.95
N LEU A 60 33.11 4.78 -12.93
CA LEU A 60 32.07 5.81 -12.79
C LEU A 60 30.88 5.33 -11.96
N GLN A 61 30.32 4.17 -12.30
CA GLN A 61 29.13 3.63 -11.63
C GLN A 61 29.41 3.32 -10.15
N GLY A 62 30.58 2.74 -9.85
CA GLY A 62 30.97 2.40 -8.48
C GLY A 62 31.23 3.64 -7.63
N LYS A 63 31.95 4.63 -8.17
CA LYS A 63 32.22 5.90 -7.48
C LYS A 63 30.94 6.68 -7.22
N LEU A 64 30.04 6.74 -8.20
CA LEU A 64 28.77 7.42 -8.05
C LEU A 64 27.90 6.74 -6.98
N LEU A 65 27.81 5.42 -7.00
CA LEU A 65 27.07 4.65 -5.99
C LEU A 65 27.62 4.91 -4.58
N TRP A 66 28.93 4.85 -4.39
CA TRP A 66 29.56 5.14 -3.10
C TRP A 66 29.31 6.57 -2.63
N ALA A 67 29.35 7.54 -3.54
CA ALA A 67 29.10 8.93 -3.21
C ALA A 67 27.64 9.17 -2.75
N LEU A 68 26.67 8.53 -3.42
CA LEU A 68 25.25 8.57 -3.05
C LEU A 68 24.98 7.90 -1.69
N ILE A 69 25.66 6.78 -1.40
CA ILE A 69 25.58 6.10 -0.10
C ILE A 69 26.14 7.00 1.01
N ASN A 70 27.30 7.61 0.76
CA ASN A 70 27.97 8.49 1.73
C ASN A 70 27.14 9.75 2.05
N ASP A 71 26.45 10.30 1.06
CA ASP A 71 25.56 11.45 1.26
C ASP A 71 24.16 11.07 1.78
N HIS A 72 23.95 9.79 2.11
CA HIS A 72 22.71 9.26 2.67
C HIS A 72 21.46 9.59 1.85
N VAL A 73 21.58 9.58 0.51
CA VAL A 73 20.44 9.87 -0.38
C VAL A 73 19.29 8.90 -0.09
N PRO A 74 18.07 9.40 0.22
CA PRO A 74 16.92 8.54 0.48
C PRO A 74 16.69 7.54 -0.67
N GLY A 75 16.72 6.25 -0.37
CA GLY A 75 16.61 5.17 -1.37
C GLY A 75 17.93 4.43 -1.67
N PHE A 76 19.08 5.01 -1.32
CA PHE A 76 20.41 4.38 -1.39
C PHE A 76 20.97 3.96 -0.02
N SER A 77 20.19 4.12 1.04
CA SER A 77 20.50 3.50 2.32
C SER A 77 20.66 1.99 2.11
N VAL A 78 21.76 1.43 2.63
CA VAL A 78 21.95 -0.02 2.74
C VAL A 78 20.71 -0.53 3.47
N ARG A 79 19.79 -1.17 2.74
CA ARG A 79 18.70 -1.90 3.36
C ARG A 79 19.38 -2.94 4.21
N ASP A 80 19.39 -2.74 5.52
CA ASP A 80 19.78 -3.77 6.46
C ASP A 80 19.12 -5.08 6.00
N ALA A 81 19.93 -6.05 5.60
CA ALA A 81 19.47 -7.35 5.14
C ALA A 81 18.66 -8.09 6.23
N LYS A 82 18.67 -7.56 7.46
CA LYS A 82 17.61 -7.74 8.45
C LYS A 82 16.33 -6.99 8.04
N LYS A 83 15.82 -7.24 6.83
CA LYS A 83 14.40 -7.04 6.57
C LYS A 83 13.68 -7.83 7.64
N ARG A 84 13.00 -7.14 8.57
CA ARG A 84 12.00 -7.75 9.45
C ARG A 84 11.18 -8.68 8.55
N LYS A 85 11.07 -9.97 8.91
CA LYS A 85 10.20 -10.91 8.20
C LYS A 85 8.91 -10.16 7.89
N ARG A 86 8.60 -9.98 6.61
CA ARG A 86 7.35 -9.35 6.17
C ARG A 86 6.27 -10.12 6.94
N GLY A 87 5.54 -9.43 7.82
CA GLY A 87 4.48 -10.06 8.59
C GLY A 87 3.51 -10.78 7.66
N LYS A 88 2.68 -11.68 8.20
CA LYS A 88 1.57 -12.29 7.45
C LYS A 88 0.88 -11.18 6.62
N PRO A 89 0.59 -11.40 5.32
CA PRO A 89 -0.11 -10.42 4.51
C PRO A 89 -1.33 -9.88 5.28
N LYS A 90 -1.57 -8.57 5.19
CA LYS A 90 -2.73 -7.96 5.84
C LYS A 90 -3.98 -8.66 5.33
N ASP A 91 -4.89 -8.97 6.25
CA ASP A 91 -6.20 -9.53 5.91
C ASP A 91 -6.88 -8.66 4.85
N THR A 92 -7.43 -9.31 3.82
CA THR A 92 -8.25 -8.65 2.81
C THR A 92 -9.56 -8.18 3.43
N LEU A 93 -10.32 -7.35 2.70
CA LEU A 93 -11.63 -6.93 3.16
C LEU A 93 -12.60 -8.12 3.29
N SER A 94 -12.53 -9.05 2.34
CA SER A 94 -13.32 -10.30 2.36
C SER A 94 -12.99 -11.16 3.59
N ASP A 95 -11.70 -11.31 3.94
CA ASP A 95 -11.28 -12.06 5.14
C ASP A 95 -11.88 -11.48 6.43
N LYS A 96 -11.97 -10.15 6.51
CA LYS A 96 -12.54 -9.43 7.65
C LYS A 96 -14.05 -9.63 7.74
N LEU A 97 -14.76 -9.56 6.61
CA LEU A 97 -16.20 -9.82 6.55
C LEU A 97 -16.54 -11.26 6.92
N ARG A 98 -15.78 -12.24 6.41
CA ARG A 98 -15.91 -13.65 6.78
C ARG A 98 -15.71 -13.86 8.28
N LEU A 99 -14.65 -13.29 8.84
CA LEU A 99 -14.39 -13.36 10.29
C LEU A 99 -15.54 -12.78 11.11
N MET A 100 -16.13 -11.66 10.67
CA MET A 100 -17.28 -11.06 11.35
C MET A 100 -18.52 -11.96 11.27
N SER A 101 -18.81 -12.54 10.11
CA SER A 101 -19.91 -13.49 9.91
C SER A 101 -19.76 -14.73 10.79
N ASP A 102 -18.58 -15.35 10.79
CA ASP A 102 -18.32 -16.58 11.54
C ASP A 102 -18.41 -16.37 13.06
N VAL A 103 -17.90 -15.24 13.56
CA VAL A 103 -18.06 -14.87 14.97
C VAL A 103 -19.54 -14.62 15.29
N ALA A 104 -20.26 -13.84 14.48
CA ALA A 104 -21.67 -13.54 14.71
C ALA A 104 -22.53 -14.82 14.72
N ARG A 105 -22.27 -15.75 13.78
CA ARG A 105 -22.94 -17.05 13.70
C ARG A 105 -22.75 -17.88 14.96
N LEU A 106 -21.52 -18.01 15.45
CA LEU A 106 -21.25 -18.75 16.70
C LEU A 106 -21.84 -18.09 17.95
N ARG A 107 -21.99 -16.77 17.93
CA ARG A 107 -22.65 -16.03 19.01
C ARG A 107 -24.16 -16.28 19.03
N LEU A 108 -24.79 -16.35 17.85
CA LEU A 108 -26.22 -16.63 17.70
C LEU A 108 -26.54 -18.10 17.99
N ASP A 109 -25.83 -19.03 17.34
CA ASP A 109 -26.13 -20.47 17.39
C ASP A 109 -25.86 -21.07 18.78
N ALA A 110 -24.84 -20.57 19.48
CA ALA A 110 -24.37 -21.17 20.74
C ALA A 110 -24.40 -20.19 21.94
N GLY A 111 -24.94 -18.98 21.79
CA GLY A 111 -25.04 -17.98 22.86
C GLY A 111 -23.69 -17.55 23.45
N ARG A 112 -22.60 -17.67 22.67
CA ARG A 112 -21.24 -17.49 23.19
C ARG A 112 -20.85 -16.02 23.30
N SER A 113 -19.94 -15.72 24.21
CA SER A 113 -19.22 -14.44 24.21
C SER A 113 -18.27 -14.38 23.00
N VAL A 114 -17.86 -13.18 22.60
CA VAL A 114 -16.93 -12.97 21.47
C VAL A 114 -15.67 -13.82 21.63
N ILE A 115 -15.03 -13.81 22.80
CA ILE A 115 -13.84 -14.62 23.07
C ILE A 115 -14.15 -16.13 23.06
N GLY A 116 -15.35 -16.54 23.47
CA GLY A 116 -15.83 -17.91 23.39
C GLY A 116 -16.03 -18.39 21.95
N ALA A 117 -16.52 -17.51 21.07
CA ALA A 117 -16.62 -17.75 19.63
C ALA A 117 -15.22 -17.85 19.00
N CYS A 118 -14.32 -16.89 19.28
CA CYS A 118 -12.94 -16.93 18.76
C CYS A 118 -12.19 -18.20 19.18
N ARG A 119 -12.31 -18.65 20.45
CA ARG A 119 -11.72 -19.91 20.91
C ARG A 119 -12.26 -21.14 20.19
N ALA A 120 -13.50 -21.09 19.72
CA ALA A 120 -14.11 -22.16 18.95
C ALA A 120 -13.59 -22.15 17.51
N LEU A 121 -13.50 -20.97 16.90
CA LEU A 121 -12.94 -20.79 15.55
C LEU A 121 -11.49 -21.26 15.47
N CYS A 122 -10.66 -21.01 16.49
CA CYS A 122 -9.27 -21.47 16.49
C CYS A 122 -9.09 -23.01 16.47
N LYS A 123 -10.18 -23.78 16.62
CA LYS A 123 -10.21 -25.25 16.54
C LYS A 123 -10.74 -25.78 15.21
N ALA A 124 -11.16 -24.90 14.30
CA ALA A 124 -11.74 -25.24 13.02
C ALA A 124 -11.07 -24.45 11.89
N GLU A 125 -11.09 -24.99 10.67
CA GLU A 125 -10.70 -24.23 9.48
C GLU A 125 -11.69 -23.07 9.25
N PRO A 126 -11.25 -21.90 8.75
CA PRO A 126 -9.90 -21.55 8.26
C PRO A 126 -8.95 -21.00 9.35
N TYR A 127 -9.36 -20.95 10.62
CA TYR A 127 -8.63 -20.28 11.70
C TYR A 127 -7.80 -21.23 12.57
N LEU A 128 -7.55 -22.44 12.07
CA LEU A 128 -6.88 -23.48 12.83
C LEU A 128 -5.50 -23.01 13.32
N ASN A 129 -5.22 -23.23 14.61
CA ASN A 129 -3.98 -22.83 15.28
C ASN A 129 -3.76 -21.30 15.42
N GLU A 130 -4.76 -20.47 15.11
CA GLU A 130 -4.65 -19.04 15.43
C GLU A 130 -4.75 -18.79 16.95
N ASN A 131 -4.18 -17.67 17.39
CA ASN A 131 -4.30 -17.24 18.78
C ASN A 131 -5.67 -16.56 18.99
N PRO A 132 -6.51 -17.01 19.94
CA PRO A 132 -7.83 -16.41 20.20
C PRO A 132 -7.79 -14.91 20.49
N ALA A 133 -6.76 -14.42 21.19
CA ALA A 133 -6.61 -13.00 21.46
C ALA A 133 -6.29 -12.20 20.18
N SER A 134 -5.50 -12.78 19.27
CA SER A 134 -5.22 -12.19 17.96
C SER A 134 -6.48 -12.13 17.11
N LEU A 135 -7.27 -13.21 17.10
CA LEU A 135 -8.53 -13.27 16.35
C LEU A 135 -9.55 -12.24 16.88
N GLN A 136 -9.64 -12.10 18.21
CA GLN A 136 -10.50 -11.08 18.84
C GLN A 136 -10.07 -9.66 18.46
N ASN A 137 -8.76 -9.38 18.41
CA ASN A 137 -8.25 -8.08 17.97
C ASN A 137 -8.60 -7.80 16.50
N ARG A 138 -8.41 -8.78 15.61
CA ARG A 138 -8.78 -8.69 14.19
C ARG A 138 -10.29 -8.43 14.02
N TYR A 139 -11.13 -9.11 14.79
CA TYR A 139 -12.57 -8.89 14.81
C TYR A 139 -12.92 -7.47 15.28
N ASN A 140 -12.31 -7.00 16.38
CA ASN A 140 -12.55 -5.65 16.89
C ASN A 140 -12.06 -4.56 15.94
N GLU A 141 -10.97 -4.80 15.22
CA GLU A 141 -10.48 -3.91 14.16
C GLU A 141 -11.44 -3.88 12.98
N ALA A 142 -11.92 -5.05 12.51
CA ALA A 142 -12.90 -5.14 11.43
C ALA A 142 -14.18 -4.36 11.75
N ARG A 143 -14.70 -4.46 12.98
CA ARG A 143 -15.88 -3.70 13.44
C ARG A 143 -15.70 -2.17 13.41
N LYS A 144 -14.47 -1.68 13.49
CA LYS A 144 -14.16 -0.25 13.45
C LYS A 144 -14.00 0.29 12.04
N MET A 145 -13.91 -0.57 11.03
CA MET A 145 -13.70 -0.13 9.65
C MET A 145 -14.96 0.56 9.08
N PRO A 146 -14.79 1.52 8.14
CA PRO A 146 -15.92 2.28 7.58
C PRO A 146 -17.02 1.39 6.99
N PHE A 147 -16.66 0.31 6.29
CA PHE A 147 -17.63 -0.62 5.73
C PHE A 147 -18.49 -1.29 6.81
N ALA A 148 -17.90 -1.68 7.95
CA ALA A 148 -18.62 -2.34 9.02
C ALA A 148 -19.57 -1.38 9.73
N GLN A 149 -19.15 -0.12 9.93
CA GLN A 149 -20.01 0.92 10.46
C GLN A 149 -21.19 1.24 9.53
N MET A 150 -20.94 1.25 8.21
CA MET A 150 -21.98 1.42 7.20
C MET A 150 -23.00 0.28 7.24
N LEU A 151 -22.56 -0.98 7.28
CA LEU A 151 -23.45 -2.14 7.38
C LEU A 151 -24.29 -2.09 8.66
N ILE A 152 -23.68 -1.77 9.80
CA ILE A 152 -24.40 -1.59 11.07
C ILE A 152 -25.43 -0.45 10.97
N ALA A 153 -25.09 0.67 10.33
CA ALA A 153 -26.01 1.80 10.13
C ALA A 153 -27.19 1.45 9.20
N LEU A 154 -27.01 0.51 8.28
CA LEU A 154 -28.06 -0.04 7.42
C LEU A 154 -28.93 -1.10 8.13
N GLY A 155 -28.71 -1.35 9.43
CA GLY A 155 -29.43 -2.36 10.20
C GLY A 155 -28.94 -3.79 9.94
N LEU A 156 -27.81 -3.95 9.26
CA LEU A 156 -27.15 -5.23 8.99
C LEU A 156 -26.15 -5.50 10.11
N ASP A 157 -26.65 -5.69 11.33
CA ASP A 157 -25.82 -5.93 12.51
C ASP A 157 -25.45 -7.41 12.68
N GLU A 158 -24.90 -7.79 13.83
CA GLU A 158 -24.50 -9.17 14.15
C GLU A 158 -25.68 -10.15 14.19
N SER A 159 -26.94 -9.70 14.04
CA SER A 159 -28.12 -10.57 14.00
C SER A 159 -28.34 -11.26 12.64
N ARG A 160 -27.66 -10.81 11.58
CA ARG A 160 -27.81 -11.30 10.20
C ARG A 160 -26.47 -11.77 9.58
N PRO A 161 -25.80 -12.78 10.15
CA PRO A 161 -24.48 -13.24 9.69
C PRO A 161 -24.47 -13.76 8.24
N ASP A 162 -25.63 -14.20 7.75
CA ASP A 162 -25.90 -14.61 6.36
C ASP A 162 -25.50 -13.50 5.37
N LEU A 163 -25.94 -12.27 5.64
CA LEU A 163 -25.70 -11.15 4.75
C LEU A 163 -24.23 -10.73 4.75
N TRP A 164 -23.55 -10.81 5.89
CA TRP A 164 -22.09 -10.56 5.97
C TRP A 164 -21.29 -11.55 5.12
N ALA A 165 -21.72 -12.81 5.05
CA ALA A 165 -21.10 -13.83 4.19
C ALA A 165 -21.35 -13.54 2.71
N GLU A 166 -22.60 -13.23 2.32
CA GLU A 166 -22.94 -12.84 0.94
C GLU A 166 -22.15 -11.61 0.47
N PHE A 167 -22.00 -10.60 1.35
CA PHE A 167 -21.16 -9.44 1.06
C PHE A 167 -19.68 -9.84 0.89
N ALA A 168 -19.15 -10.73 1.73
CA ALA A 168 -17.76 -11.18 1.60
C ALA A 168 -17.47 -11.89 0.28
N ASP A 169 -18.41 -12.73 -0.18
CA ASP A 169 -18.32 -13.47 -1.43
C ASP A 169 -18.42 -12.52 -2.65
N SER A 170 -19.22 -11.45 -2.55
CA SER A 170 -19.33 -10.43 -3.60
C SER A 170 -18.02 -9.64 -3.84
N TYR A 171 -17.22 -9.43 -2.79
CA TYR A 171 -15.92 -8.76 -2.86
C TYR A 171 -14.82 -9.65 -3.44
N GLU A 172 -14.86 -10.96 -3.17
CA GLU A 172 -13.89 -11.91 -3.72
C GLU A 172 -14.00 -12.01 -5.26
N GLY A 173 -15.19 -11.73 -5.82
CA GLY A 173 -15.45 -11.68 -7.26
C GLY A 173 -15.17 -10.35 -7.98
N ASN A 174 -14.89 -9.25 -7.26
CA ASN A 174 -14.71 -7.90 -7.83
C ASN A 174 -13.55 -7.13 -7.14
N PRO A 175 -12.29 -7.35 -7.55
CA PRO A 175 -11.12 -6.74 -6.90
C PRO A 175 -11.01 -5.20 -7.07
N GLU A 176 -11.76 -4.59 -8.00
CA GLU A 176 -11.76 -3.14 -8.24
C GLU A 176 -12.29 -2.32 -7.03
N ILE A 177 -13.01 -2.96 -6.10
CA ILE A 177 -13.59 -2.28 -4.94
C ILE A 177 -12.54 -2.09 -3.80
N GLU A 178 -11.43 -2.85 -3.80
CA GLU A 178 -10.35 -2.69 -2.82
C GLU A 178 -9.50 -1.42 -3.06
N GLU A 179 -9.50 -0.85 -4.27
CA GLU A 179 -8.72 0.36 -4.59
C GLU A 179 -9.33 1.64 -4.00
N PHE A 180 -10.65 1.67 -3.76
CA PHE A 180 -11.33 2.87 -3.25
C PHE A 180 -11.00 3.21 -1.80
N ASP A 181 -10.69 2.22 -0.96
CA ASP A 181 -10.38 2.43 0.46
C ASP A 181 -8.91 2.85 0.69
N GLN A 182 -8.02 2.61 -0.27
CA GLN A 182 -6.64 3.13 -0.20
C GLN A 182 -6.55 4.62 -0.55
N ILE A 183 -7.61 5.21 -1.12
CA ILE A 183 -7.64 6.59 -1.62
C ILE A 183 -8.18 7.59 -0.59
N LYS A 184 -8.72 7.16 0.56
CA LYS A 184 -9.30 8.09 1.57
C LYS A 184 -8.73 7.94 2.99
N ILE A 185 -7.52 8.46 3.21
CA ILE A 185 -7.22 9.29 4.40
C ILE A 185 -6.30 10.42 3.95
N GLY A 186 -6.92 11.41 3.30
CA GLY A 186 -6.30 12.67 2.89
C GLY A 186 -7.40 13.71 2.71
N LEU A 187 -8.30 13.80 3.70
CA LEU A 187 -9.23 14.94 3.75
C LEU A 187 -8.49 16.12 4.41
N PRO A 188 -8.49 17.30 3.78
CA PRO A 188 -7.90 18.50 4.36
C PRO A 188 -8.70 18.92 5.59
N ASN A 189 -7.98 19.35 6.64
CA ASN A 189 -8.56 20.09 7.75
C ASN A 189 -9.19 21.37 7.19
N GLU A 190 -10.51 21.43 7.10
CA GLU A 190 -11.21 22.71 6.95
C GLU A 190 -11.34 23.34 8.34
N THR A 191 -10.50 24.35 8.56
CA THR A 191 -10.69 25.38 9.57
C THR A 191 -12.00 26.11 9.33
N LYS A 192 -12.90 26.09 10.32
CA LYS A 192 -13.73 27.25 10.73
C LYS A 192 -13.95 27.20 12.24
#